data_AF-A0A432MKR6-F1
#
_entry.id   AF-A0A432MKR6-F1
#
_cell.length_a   1.000
_cell.length_b   1.000
_cell.length_c   1.000
_cell.angle_alpha   90.00
_cell.angle_beta   90.00
_cell.angle_gamma   90.00
#
_symmetry.space_group_name_H-M   'P 1'
#
loop_
_entity.id
_entity.type
_entity.pdbx_description
1 polymer ?
#
loop_
_entity_poly.entity_id
_entity_poly.type
_entity_poly.pdbx_seq_one_letter_code
_entity_poly.pdbx_strand_id
1 'polypeptide(L)'
;MNGSKFAQRCALAYMARYGAWLGLERREGRPRTWTRADPALLRRVARAWGNARHAPTDDVVRLHYGRLIRETDLQYRHMLDYGLKVILYEGPAEQQPYRGYEDMVADIETNRRLVIWPHDTHMPADHPLLRATSGGVTANIQFRTVHDVLGHALGHDISIAGEEATYAEQTTLYSRAAWPALASEIRGQNAWLFYGPHLFRADGSLPKRGDADYIPWTERPYPEQKAVILPPEFWVPVVTEEAGAPDNRTNGSLALQAAV
;
A
#
# COMPACT_ATOMS: atom_id res chain seq x y z
N MET A 1 -9.17 14.80 2.68
CA MET A 1 -8.69 15.17 4.03
C MET A 1 -7.18 15.21 4.00
N ASN A 2 -6.55 16.20 4.65
CA ASN A 2 -5.09 16.20 4.78
C ASN A 2 -4.71 15.10 5.77
N GLY A 3 -3.78 14.20 5.41
CA GLY A 3 -3.33 13.11 6.29
C GLY A 3 -2.74 13.60 7.62
N SER A 4 -2.38 12.65 8.49
CA SER A 4 -1.75 12.91 9.79
C SER A 4 -0.40 13.63 9.60
N LYS A 5 -0.21 14.74 10.33
CA LYS A 5 1.07 15.44 10.40
C LYS A 5 2.12 14.60 11.13
N PHE A 6 1.70 13.81 12.12
CA PHE A 6 2.59 12.83 12.76
C PHE A 6 3.16 11.86 11.71
N ALA A 7 2.30 11.22 10.92
CA ALA A 7 2.72 10.28 9.88
C ALA A 7 3.64 10.94 8.83
N GLN A 8 3.28 12.12 8.34
CA GLN A 8 4.09 12.87 7.37
C GLN A 8 5.49 13.19 7.91
N ARG A 9 5.59 13.69 9.15
CA ARG A 9 6.88 13.99 9.78
C ARG A 9 7.69 12.72 10.06
N CYS A 10 7.02 11.64 10.45
CA CYS A 10 7.65 10.34 10.66
C CYS A 10 8.26 9.80 9.36
N ALA A 11 7.54 9.85 8.24
CA ALA A 11 8.01 9.46 6.92
C ALA A 11 9.24 10.30 6.48
N LEU A 12 9.18 11.62 6.66
CA LEU A 12 10.29 12.52 6.35
C LEU A 12 11.53 12.23 7.20
N ALA A 13 11.34 11.92 8.49
CA ALA A 13 12.42 11.53 9.39
C ALA A 13 13.02 10.15 9.01
N TYR A 14 12.18 9.19 8.62
CA TYR A 14 12.62 7.89 8.12
C TYR A 14 13.50 8.06 6.88
N MET A 15 13.02 8.84 5.90
CA MET A 15 13.77 9.13 4.67
C MET A 15 15.08 9.88 4.95
N ALA A 16 15.12 10.76 5.95
CA ALA A 16 16.36 11.43 6.37
C ALA A 16 17.38 10.45 6.93
N ARG A 17 16.90 9.47 7.71
CA ARG A 17 17.75 8.53 8.44
C ARG A 17 18.24 7.37 7.56
N TYR A 18 17.39 6.83 6.70
CA TYR A 18 17.66 5.58 5.98
C TYR A 18 17.68 5.73 4.46
N GLY A 19 17.16 6.83 3.90
CA GLY A 19 16.96 6.98 2.46
C GLY A 19 18.23 6.73 1.64
N ALA A 20 19.33 7.41 1.99
CA ALA A 20 20.61 7.25 1.28
C ALA A 20 21.16 5.81 1.39
N TRP A 21 21.08 5.19 2.57
CA TRP A 21 21.56 3.82 2.79
C TRP A 21 20.74 2.77 2.03
N LEU A 22 19.43 3.00 1.89
CA LEU A 22 18.52 2.14 1.13
C LEU A 22 18.51 2.44 -0.37
N GLY A 23 19.21 3.48 -0.82
CA GLY A 23 19.16 3.94 -2.21
C GLY A 23 17.80 4.53 -2.60
N LEU A 24 17.06 5.09 -1.65
CA LEU A 24 15.78 5.77 -1.88
C LEU A 24 16.05 7.22 -2.31
N GLU A 25 15.48 7.62 -3.44
CA GLU A 25 15.58 8.99 -3.92
C GLU A 25 14.54 9.88 -3.23
N ARG A 26 14.99 10.95 -2.58
CA ARG A 26 14.11 12.07 -2.25
C ARG A 26 13.74 12.79 -3.54
N ARG A 27 12.51 12.60 -4.00
CA ARG A 27 11.95 13.48 -5.04
C ARG A 27 11.47 14.76 -4.37
N GLU A 28 12.37 15.71 -4.18
CA GLU A 28 12.02 17.05 -3.71
C GLU A 28 11.14 17.77 -4.76
N GLY A 29 10.11 18.49 -4.30
CA GLY A 29 9.48 19.54 -5.10
C GLY A 29 8.32 19.17 -6.04
N ARG A 30 7.73 17.98 -5.97
CA ARG A 30 6.48 17.68 -6.72
C ARG A 30 5.37 17.16 -5.80
N PRO A 31 4.17 17.78 -5.80
CA PRO A 31 2.98 17.14 -5.27
C PRO A 31 2.81 15.80 -5.99
N ARG A 32 2.65 14.72 -5.23
CA ARG A 32 2.31 13.42 -5.81
C ARG A 32 0.80 13.33 -5.85
N THR A 33 0.23 13.44 -7.03
CA THR A 33 -1.12 12.95 -7.29
C THR A 33 -0.98 11.56 -7.89
N TRP A 34 -0.98 10.57 -7.00
CA TRP A 34 -1.09 9.19 -7.42
C TRP A 34 -2.46 9.01 -8.10
N THR A 35 -2.45 8.36 -9.26
CA THR A 35 -3.66 8.22 -10.10
C THR A 35 -4.80 7.56 -9.38
N ARG A 36 -6.01 7.88 -9.86
CA ARG A 36 -7.21 7.07 -9.70
C ARG A 36 -6.93 5.62 -10.14
N ALA A 37 -7.38 4.64 -9.36
CA ALA A 37 -7.31 3.22 -9.69
C ALA A 37 -7.69 2.96 -11.17
N ASP A 38 -6.83 2.27 -11.92
CA ASP A 38 -7.09 1.83 -13.30
C ASP A 38 -7.80 0.48 -13.29
N PRO A 39 -9.11 0.41 -13.62
CA PRO A 39 -9.84 -0.85 -13.58
C PRO A 39 -9.34 -1.88 -14.59
N ALA A 40 -8.77 -1.45 -15.72
CA ALA A 40 -8.26 -2.37 -16.74
C ALA A 40 -6.97 -3.06 -16.26
N LEU A 41 -6.05 -2.28 -15.67
CA LEU A 41 -4.87 -2.81 -15.00
C LEU A 41 -5.27 -3.75 -13.86
N LEU A 42 -6.14 -3.31 -12.96
CA LEU A 42 -6.51 -4.07 -11.76
C LEU A 42 -7.21 -5.39 -12.10
N ARG A 43 -8.00 -5.47 -13.17
CA ARG A 43 -8.53 -6.76 -13.66
C ARG A 43 -7.43 -7.72 -14.11
N ARG A 44 -6.38 -7.21 -14.76
CA ARG A 44 -5.23 -8.04 -15.17
C ARG A 44 -4.45 -8.54 -13.96
N VAL A 45 -4.23 -7.66 -12.98
CA VAL A 45 -3.60 -7.99 -11.69
C VAL A 45 -4.44 -9.03 -10.95
N ALA A 46 -5.75 -8.84 -10.83
CA ALA A 46 -6.67 -9.76 -10.17
C ALA A 46 -6.63 -11.16 -10.77
N ARG A 47 -6.60 -11.26 -12.11
CA ARG A 47 -6.44 -12.53 -12.81
C ARG A 47 -5.07 -13.16 -12.55
N ALA A 48 -3.99 -12.38 -12.57
CA ALA A 48 -2.65 -12.87 -12.26
C ALA A 48 -2.56 -13.38 -10.82
N TRP A 49 -3.11 -12.65 -9.85
CA TRP A 49 -3.22 -13.08 -8.46
C TRP A 49 -4.07 -14.35 -8.33
N GLY A 50 -5.23 -14.42 -8.98
CA GLY A 50 -6.11 -15.60 -8.93
C GLY A 50 -5.43 -16.87 -9.43
N ASN A 51 -4.63 -16.76 -10.50
CA ASN A 51 -3.91 -17.88 -11.10
C ASN A 51 -2.57 -18.21 -10.40
N ALA A 52 -2.01 -17.26 -9.65
CA ALA A 52 -0.77 -17.43 -8.93
C ALA A 52 -0.90 -18.51 -7.85
N ARG A 53 0.12 -19.34 -7.72
CA ARG A 53 0.25 -20.33 -6.64
C ARG A 53 1.11 -19.77 -5.53
N HIS A 54 0.77 -20.12 -4.29
CA HIS A 54 1.64 -19.89 -3.16
C HIS A 54 2.99 -20.62 -3.38
N ALA A 55 4.10 -19.89 -3.32
CA ALA A 55 5.43 -20.41 -3.60
C ALA A 55 6.50 -19.88 -2.61
N PRO A 56 6.33 -20.10 -1.29
CA PRO A 56 7.18 -19.48 -0.26
C PRO A 56 8.63 -20.02 -0.25
N THR A 57 8.87 -21.16 -0.87
CA THR A 57 10.19 -21.79 -0.98
C THR A 57 10.97 -21.39 -2.24
N ASP A 58 10.31 -20.73 -3.21
CA ASP A 58 10.95 -20.24 -4.42
C ASP A 58 12.00 -19.17 -4.09
N ASP A 59 13.18 -19.24 -4.73
CA ASP A 59 14.31 -18.36 -4.40
C ASP A 59 14.02 -16.88 -4.71
N VAL A 60 13.25 -16.61 -5.76
CA VAL A 60 12.87 -15.24 -6.15
C VAL A 60 11.85 -14.69 -5.15
N VAL A 61 10.86 -15.50 -4.75
CA VAL A 61 9.92 -15.15 -3.68
C VAL A 61 10.66 -14.86 -2.38
N ARG A 62 11.55 -15.76 -1.94
CA ARG A 62 12.34 -15.60 -0.71
C ARG A 62 13.22 -14.35 -0.73
N LEU A 63 13.84 -14.04 -1.87
CA LEU A 63 14.67 -12.86 -2.04
C LEU A 63 13.87 -11.57 -1.82
N HIS A 64 12.75 -11.42 -2.52
CA HIS A 64 11.95 -10.19 -2.48
C HIS A 64 11.18 -10.04 -1.17
N TYR A 65 10.57 -11.11 -0.65
CA TYR A 65 9.94 -11.10 0.67
C TYR A 65 10.96 -10.84 1.78
N GLY A 66 12.15 -11.43 1.69
CA GLY A 66 13.23 -11.15 2.63
C GLY A 66 13.65 -9.68 2.63
N ARG A 67 13.62 -9.01 1.47
CA ARG A 67 13.88 -7.57 1.39
C ARG A 67 12.72 -6.75 1.98
N LEU A 68 11.49 -7.09 1.63
CA LEU A 68 10.28 -6.47 2.19
C LEU A 68 10.33 -6.51 3.72
N ILE A 69 10.46 -7.71 4.31
CA ILE A 69 10.47 -7.92 5.77
C ILE A 69 11.54 -7.06 6.45
N ARG A 70 12.77 -7.05 5.92
CA ARG A 70 13.86 -6.26 6.53
C ARG A 70 13.59 -4.76 6.49
N GLU A 71 13.05 -4.24 5.40
CA GLU A 71 12.75 -2.81 5.27
C GLU A 71 11.49 -2.41 6.06
N THR A 72 10.48 -3.28 6.12
CA THR A 72 9.32 -3.13 6.98
C THR A 72 9.72 -3.07 8.45
N ASP A 73 10.62 -3.94 8.88
CA ASP A 73 11.14 -3.99 10.25
C ASP A 73 11.94 -2.72 10.63
N LEU A 74 12.65 -2.11 9.67
CA LEU A 74 13.29 -0.81 9.87
C LEU A 74 12.25 0.32 10.01
N GLN A 75 11.24 0.36 9.14
CA GLN A 75 10.16 1.33 9.21
C GLN A 75 9.38 1.21 10.52
N TYR A 76 9.04 -0.02 10.92
CA TYR A 76 8.34 -0.33 12.16
C TYR A 76 9.09 0.20 13.39
N ARG A 77 10.36 -0.18 13.55
CA ARG A 77 11.16 0.32 14.68
C ARG A 77 11.33 1.83 14.65
N HIS A 78 11.54 2.41 13.47
CA HIS A 78 11.60 3.87 13.34
C HIS A 78 10.32 4.54 13.83
N MET A 79 9.14 4.01 13.49
CA MET A 79 7.87 4.56 13.97
C MET A 79 7.74 4.46 15.50
N LEU A 80 8.15 3.34 16.10
CA LEU A 80 8.18 3.18 17.56
C LEU A 80 9.13 4.19 18.22
N ASP A 81 10.35 4.31 17.72
CA ASP A 81 11.35 5.30 18.18
C ASP A 81 10.82 6.74 18.03
N TYR A 82 10.02 7.00 16.99
CA TYR A 82 9.38 8.29 16.73
C TYR A 82 8.17 8.56 17.65
N GLY A 83 7.77 7.57 18.45
CA GLY A 83 6.75 7.68 19.49
C GLY A 83 5.39 7.10 19.12
N LEU A 84 5.29 6.27 18.08
CA LEU A 84 4.10 5.48 17.81
C LEU A 84 3.94 4.39 18.87
N LYS A 85 2.70 4.19 19.34
CA LYS A 85 2.28 3.10 20.21
C LYS A 85 1.43 2.13 19.39
N VAL A 86 1.89 0.90 19.25
CA VAL A 86 1.13 -0.17 18.58
C VAL A 86 0.48 -1.03 19.65
N ILE A 87 -0.85 -1.16 19.59
CA ILE A 87 -1.63 -1.98 20.51
C ILE A 87 -2.28 -3.10 19.69
N LEU A 88 -2.18 -4.33 20.16
CA LEU A 88 -2.93 -5.43 19.58
C LEU A 88 -4.38 -5.38 20.08
N TYR A 89 -5.33 -5.53 19.17
CA TYR A 89 -6.74 -5.52 19.52
C TYR A 89 -7.10 -6.74 20.37
N GLU A 90 -7.71 -6.51 21.53
CA GLU A 90 -8.13 -7.55 22.48
C GLU A 90 -9.66 -7.70 22.57
N GLY A 91 -10.42 -6.96 21.75
CA GLY A 91 -11.88 -7.03 21.74
C GLY A 91 -12.44 -8.20 20.93
N PRO A 92 -13.78 -8.35 20.89
CA PRO A 92 -14.44 -9.44 20.17
C PRO A 92 -14.12 -9.48 18.67
N ALA A 93 -14.08 -10.68 18.09
CA ALA A 93 -13.72 -10.90 16.68
C ALA A 93 -14.65 -10.16 15.69
N GLU A 94 -15.89 -9.89 16.10
CA GLU A 94 -16.93 -9.25 15.30
C GLU A 94 -16.89 -7.71 15.38
N GLN A 95 -16.05 -7.16 16.26
CA GLN A 95 -15.93 -5.72 16.47
C GLN A 95 -14.64 -5.19 15.86
N GLN A 96 -14.74 -4.05 15.17
CA GLN A 96 -13.57 -3.38 14.60
C GLN A 96 -12.96 -2.42 15.64
N PRO A 97 -11.62 -2.25 15.67
CA PRO A 97 -10.96 -1.32 16.58
C PRO A 97 -11.29 0.15 16.30
N TYR A 98 -11.68 0.45 15.06
CA TYR A 98 -12.02 1.79 14.58
C TYR A 98 -13.35 1.78 13.83
N ARG A 99 -14.08 2.91 13.89
CA ARG A 99 -15.34 3.06 13.15
C ARG A 99 -15.15 3.18 11.63
N GLY A 100 -13.95 3.59 11.22
CA GLY A 100 -13.56 3.86 9.84
C GLY A 100 -12.13 4.37 9.81
N TYR A 101 -11.58 4.57 8.61
CA TYR A 101 -10.17 4.95 8.46
C TYR A 101 -9.89 6.34 9.04
N GLU A 102 -10.87 7.26 9.03
CA GLU A 102 -10.72 8.61 9.58
C GLU A 102 -10.47 8.59 11.10
N ASP A 103 -11.14 7.67 11.81
CA ASP A 103 -10.99 7.47 13.25
C ASP A 103 -9.59 6.94 13.59
N MET A 104 -9.08 6.00 12.79
CA MET A 104 -7.70 5.52 12.87
C MET A 104 -6.69 6.65 12.65
N VAL A 105 -6.88 7.47 11.61
CA VAL A 105 -5.99 8.59 11.29
C VAL A 105 -5.98 9.62 12.43
N ALA A 106 -7.15 9.90 13.03
CA ALA A 106 -7.28 10.81 14.17
C ALA A 106 -6.56 10.29 15.42
N ASP A 107 -6.62 8.98 15.69
CA ASP A 107 -5.92 8.32 16.80
C ASP A 107 -4.39 8.35 16.62
N ILE A 108 -3.91 8.12 15.39
CA ILE A 108 -2.50 8.26 15.03
C ILE A 108 -2.04 9.71 15.24
N GLU A 109 -2.80 10.70 14.77
CA GLU A 109 -2.43 12.12 14.90
C GLU A 109 -2.40 12.58 16.36
N THR A 110 -3.46 12.26 17.12
CA THR A 110 -3.68 12.84 18.44
C THR A 110 -2.97 12.05 19.53
N ASN A 111 -3.08 10.72 19.48
CA ASN A 111 -2.61 9.84 20.55
C ASN A 111 -1.31 9.11 20.19
N ARG A 112 -0.87 9.22 18.92
CA ARG A 112 0.24 8.45 18.35
C ARG A 112 0.03 6.97 18.61
N ARG A 113 -1.20 6.51 18.43
CA ARG A 113 -1.62 5.15 18.72
C ARG A 113 -2.23 4.53 17.48
N LEU A 114 -1.88 3.28 17.22
CA LEU A 114 -2.54 2.42 16.25
C LEU A 114 -2.94 1.12 16.95
N VAL A 115 -4.22 0.76 16.86
CA VAL A 115 -4.77 -0.51 17.34
C VAL A 115 -4.90 -1.45 16.16
N ILE A 116 -4.17 -2.57 16.17
CA ILE A 116 -4.07 -3.52 15.05
C ILE A 116 -4.74 -4.84 15.39
N TRP A 117 -5.48 -5.37 14.42
CA TRP A 117 -6.01 -6.74 14.49
C TRP A 117 -4.87 -7.78 14.59
N PRO A 118 -4.82 -8.63 15.62
CA PRO A 118 -3.66 -9.51 15.86
C PRO A 118 -3.63 -10.77 14.98
N HIS A 119 -4.71 -11.09 14.26
CA HIS A 119 -4.84 -12.37 13.58
C HIS A 119 -4.39 -12.33 12.11
N ASP A 120 -3.61 -13.34 11.72
CA ASP A 120 -3.11 -13.56 10.36
C ASP A 120 -4.03 -14.55 9.60
N THR A 121 -5.33 -14.26 9.59
CA THR A 121 -6.31 -15.16 8.97
C THR A 121 -6.09 -15.24 7.47
N HIS A 122 -6.36 -16.40 6.87
CA HIS A 122 -6.22 -16.66 5.42
C HIS A 122 -4.78 -16.65 4.87
N MET A 123 -3.75 -16.58 5.72
CA MET A 123 -2.36 -16.86 5.34
C MET A 123 -2.04 -18.37 5.42
N PRO A 124 -1.39 -18.97 4.41
CA PRO A 124 -0.76 -20.28 4.55
C PRO A 124 0.28 -20.30 5.68
N ALA A 125 0.42 -21.42 6.39
CA ALA A 125 1.25 -21.51 7.60
C ALA A 125 2.75 -21.23 7.37
N ASP A 126 3.25 -21.42 6.15
CA ASP A 126 4.62 -21.16 5.74
C ASP A 126 4.82 -19.80 5.04
N HIS A 127 3.82 -18.91 5.11
CA HIS A 127 3.91 -17.57 4.57
C HIS A 127 5.08 -16.77 5.21
N PRO A 128 5.98 -16.13 4.44
CA PRO A 128 7.15 -15.46 4.98
C PRO A 128 6.83 -14.33 5.98
N LEU A 129 5.67 -13.69 5.87
CA LEU A 129 5.24 -12.63 6.80
C LEU A 129 4.81 -13.16 8.18
N LEU A 130 4.59 -14.47 8.35
CA LEU A 130 4.30 -15.06 9.67
C LEU A 130 5.54 -15.19 10.56
N ARG A 131 6.73 -14.90 10.01
CA ARG A 131 7.98 -14.96 10.77
C ARG A 131 8.00 -13.94 11.91
N ALA A 132 8.48 -14.36 13.06
CA ALA A 132 8.82 -13.46 14.15
C ALA A 132 9.93 -12.50 13.71
N THR A 133 9.85 -11.26 14.20
CA THR A 133 10.82 -10.19 13.92
C THR A 133 11.40 -9.68 15.23
N SER A 134 12.44 -8.86 15.17
CA SER A 134 12.97 -8.25 16.41
C SER A 134 12.08 -7.15 16.97
N GLY A 135 10.99 -6.79 16.29
CA GLY A 135 9.95 -5.93 16.85
C GLY A 135 9.03 -6.64 17.85
N GLY A 136 9.24 -7.93 18.14
CA GLY A 136 8.42 -8.70 19.09
C GLY A 136 7.06 -9.12 18.56
N VAL A 137 6.78 -8.88 17.27
CA VAL A 137 5.56 -9.27 16.56
C VAL A 137 5.92 -9.92 15.21
N THR A 138 4.93 -10.52 14.53
CA THR A 138 5.16 -11.08 13.18
C THR A 138 5.48 -9.98 12.18
N ALA A 139 6.17 -10.33 11.10
CA ALA A 139 6.41 -9.41 10.00
C ALA A 139 5.10 -8.92 9.36
N ASN A 140 4.02 -9.70 9.43
CA ASN A 140 2.70 -9.28 8.97
C ASN A 140 2.13 -8.14 9.81
N ILE A 141 2.21 -8.24 11.14
CA ILE A 141 1.78 -7.15 12.03
C ILE A 141 2.63 -5.89 11.78
N GLN A 142 3.95 -6.03 11.62
CA GLN A 142 4.80 -4.89 11.26
C GLN A 142 4.38 -4.29 9.91
N PHE A 143 4.13 -5.13 8.90
CA PHE A 143 3.76 -4.71 7.55
C PHE A 143 2.44 -3.94 7.55
N ARG A 144 1.43 -4.47 8.23
CA ARG A 144 0.13 -3.79 8.39
C ARG A 144 0.24 -2.49 9.17
N THR A 145 1.09 -2.44 10.22
CA THR A 145 1.40 -1.18 10.93
C THR A 145 1.98 -0.13 9.99
N VAL A 146 3.00 -0.52 9.21
CA VAL A 146 3.64 0.37 8.24
C VAL A 146 2.64 0.80 7.18
N HIS A 147 1.77 -0.10 6.77
CA HIS A 147 0.77 0.17 5.76
C HIS A 147 -0.27 1.20 6.21
N ASP A 148 -0.78 1.06 7.42
CA ASP A 148 -1.77 1.97 7.99
C ASP A 148 -1.16 3.36 8.28
N VAL A 149 0.06 3.42 8.83
CA VAL A 149 0.69 4.68 9.24
C VAL A 149 1.39 5.40 8.08
N LEU A 150 2.22 4.69 7.30
CA LEU A 150 2.98 5.25 6.18
C LEU A 150 2.27 5.01 4.83
N GLY A 151 0.97 4.77 4.88
CA GLY A 151 0.07 4.68 3.74
C GLY A 151 -1.21 5.47 4.01
N HIS A 152 -2.20 4.83 4.65
CA HIS A 152 -3.51 5.47 4.87
C HIS A 152 -3.41 6.78 5.66
N ALA A 153 -2.63 6.82 6.74
CA ALA A 153 -2.45 8.03 7.53
C ALA A 153 -1.68 9.14 6.83
N LEU A 154 -1.11 8.92 5.64
CA LEU A 154 -0.59 9.98 4.79
C LEU A 154 -1.68 10.69 3.96
N GLY A 155 -2.91 10.18 3.93
CA GLY A 155 -4.07 10.84 3.32
C GLY A 155 -4.82 9.99 2.30
N HIS A 156 -4.71 8.67 2.37
CA HIS A 156 -5.34 7.74 1.43
C HIS A 156 -6.40 6.92 2.16
N ASP A 157 -7.62 6.87 1.62
CA ASP A 157 -8.70 6.06 2.19
C ASP A 157 -8.47 4.55 1.92
N ILE A 158 -9.43 3.73 2.35
CA ILE A 158 -9.42 2.27 2.16
C ILE A 158 -10.21 1.83 0.90
N SER A 159 -10.56 2.78 0.03
CA SER A 159 -11.14 2.44 -1.27
C SER A 159 -10.07 1.86 -2.18
N ILE A 160 -10.46 1.19 -3.27
CA ILE A 160 -9.48 0.70 -4.25
C ILE A 160 -8.59 1.81 -4.85
N ALA A 161 -9.08 3.05 -4.91
CA ALA A 161 -8.25 4.18 -5.31
C ALA A 161 -7.27 4.59 -4.21
N GLY A 162 -7.70 4.53 -2.95
CA GLY A 162 -6.85 4.76 -1.79
C GLY A 162 -5.76 3.70 -1.63
N GLU A 163 -6.08 2.42 -1.81
CA GLU A 163 -5.12 1.31 -1.80
C GLU A 163 -4.03 1.45 -2.88
N GLU A 164 -4.40 1.82 -4.10
CA GLU A 164 -3.43 2.08 -5.17
C GLU A 164 -2.56 3.31 -4.89
N ALA A 165 -3.13 4.35 -4.27
CA ALA A 165 -2.37 5.52 -3.85
C ALA A 165 -1.42 5.20 -2.69
N THR A 166 -1.87 4.41 -1.71
CA THR A 166 -1.04 3.88 -0.62
C THR A 166 0.09 3.01 -1.16
N TYR A 167 -0.20 2.09 -2.09
CA TYR A 167 0.83 1.29 -2.76
C TYR A 167 1.89 2.18 -3.41
N ALA A 168 1.45 3.18 -4.16
CA ALA A 168 2.35 4.09 -4.84
C ALA A 168 3.19 4.92 -3.86
N GLU A 169 2.60 5.42 -2.79
CA GLU A 169 3.32 6.14 -1.73
C GLU A 169 4.39 5.24 -1.08
N GLN A 170 4.03 3.99 -0.74
CA GLN A 170 4.96 3.04 -0.12
C GLN A 170 6.10 2.64 -1.04
N THR A 171 5.90 2.55 -2.36
CA THR A 171 7.02 2.25 -3.29
C THR A 171 8.17 3.26 -3.18
N THR A 172 7.93 4.42 -2.56
CA THR A 172 8.94 5.45 -2.35
C THR A 172 9.69 5.35 -1.03
N LEU A 173 9.18 4.52 -0.11
CA LEU A 173 9.76 4.21 1.20
C LEU A 173 10.45 2.84 1.22
N TYR A 174 10.27 2.05 0.16
CA TYR A 174 10.88 0.74 -0.05
C TYR A 174 11.85 0.77 -1.25
N SER A 175 12.95 0.01 -1.16
CA SER A 175 13.86 -0.14 -2.29
C SER A 175 13.21 -0.93 -3.42
N ARG A 176 13.70 -0.77 -4.65
CA ARG A 176 13.22 -1.54 -5.81
C ARG A 176 13.29 -3.05 -5.62
N ALA A 177 14.17 -3.54 -4.76
CA ALA A 177 14.28 -4.96 -4.45
C ALA A 177 13.13 -5.48 -3.57
N ALA A 178 12.37 -4.63 -2.89
CA ALA A 178 11.17 -5.02 -2.14
C ALA A 178 9.88 -4.91 -2.97
N TRP A 179 9.89 -4.13 -4.06
CA TRP A 179 8.68 -3.86 -4.86
C TRP A 179 7.92 -5.11 -5.34
N PRO A 180 8.58 -6.21 -5.77
CA PRO A 180 7.85 -7.37 -6.27
C PRO A 180 6.95 -8.04 -5.19
N ALA A 181 7.45 -8.10 -3.95
CA ALA A 181 6.67 -8.60 -2.81
C ALA A 181 5.63 -7.56 -2.35
N LEU A 182 6.01 -6.27 -2.30
CA LEU A 182 5.09 -5.17 -1.96
C LEU A 182 3.86 -5.12 -2.89
N ALA A 183 4.08 -5.28 -4.20
CA ALA A 183 3.02 -5.32 -5.21
C ALA A 183 2.09 -6.51 -5.00
N SER A 184 2.63 -7.65 -4.58
CA SER A 184 1.85 -8.86 -4.35
C SER A 184 0.99 -8.71 -3.09
N GLU A 185 1.56 -8.19 -2.01
CA GLU A 185 0.86 -8.01 -0.73
C GLU A 185 -0.22 -6.92 -0.75
N ILE A 186 0.03 -5.78 -1.41
CA ILE A 186 -0.94 -4.66 -1.42
C ILE A 186 -1.83 -4.74 -2.66
N ARG A 187 -1.23 -4.56 -3.83
CA ARG A 187 -1.97 -4.42 -5.08
C ARG A 187 -2.60 -5.74 -5.51
N GLY A 188 -1.91 -6.87 -5.38
CA GLY A 188 -2.41 -8.20 -5.77
C GLY A 188 -3.70 -8.59 -5.04
N GLN A 189 -3.65 -8.57 -3.71
CA GLN A 189 -4.79 -8.91 -2.85
C GLN A 189 -5.97 -7.97 -3.08
N ASN A 190 -5.73 -6.65 -3.07
CA ASN A 190 -6.79 -5.66 -3.30
C ASN A 190 -7.39 -5.78 -4.70
N ALA A 191 -6.57 -5.93 -5.75
CA ALA A 191 -7.08 -6.15 -7.09
C ALA A 191 -7.98 -7.37 -7.16
N TRP A 192 -7.61 -8.49 -6.52
CA TRP A 192 -8.46 -9.67 -6.48
C TRP A 192 -9.76 -9.42 -5.69
N LEU A 193 -9.71 -8.75 -4.54
CA LEU A 193 -10.91 -8.42 -3.75
C LEU A 193 -11.90 -7.51 -4.50
N PHE A 194 -11.39 -6.59 -5.33
CA PHE A 194 -12.22 -5.61 -6.03
C PHE A 194 -12.58 -5.98 -7.47
N TYR A 195 -11.77 -6.83 -8.12
CA TYR A 195 -11.88 -7.18 -9.55
C TYR A 195 -11.61 -8.67 -9.83
N GLY A 196 -11.69 -9.53 -8.82
CA GLY A 196 -11.46 -10.96 -8.95
C GLY A 196 -12.58 -11.67 -9.72
N PRO A 197 -12.29 -12.85 -10.32
CA PRO A 197 -13.29 -13.63 -11.07
C PRO A 197 -14.56 -13.95 -10.28
N HIS A 198 -14.46 -14.05 -8.94
CA HIS A 198 -15.58 -14.34 -8.05
C HIS A 198 -16.69 -13.27 -8.06
N LEU A 199 -16.42 -12.08 -8.63
CA LEU A 199 -17.40 -11.00 -8.77
C LEU A 199 -18.10 -11.01 -10.13
N PHE A 200 -17.61 -11.75 -11.11
CA PHE A 200 -18.13 -11.69 -12.47
C PHE A 200 -19.16 -12.79 -12.71
N ARG A 201 -20.23 -12.44 -13.42
CA ARG A 201 -21.18 -13.43 -13.95
C ARG A 201 -20.51 -14.28 -15.03
N ALA A 202 -21.14 -15.39 -15.39
CA ALA A 202 -20.67 -16.28 -16.46
C ALA A 202 -20.54 -15.56 -17.82
N ASP A 203 -21.32 -14.51 -18.06
CA ASP A 203 -21.25 -13.68 -19.27
C ASP A 203 -20.15 -12.59 -19.22
N GLY A 204 -19.38 -12.52 -18.12
CA GLY A 204 -18.32 -11.54 -17.93
C GLY A 204 -18.79 -10.16 -17.45
N SER A 205 -20.09 -9.97 -17.17
CA SER A 205 -20.60 -8.74 -16.56
C SER A 205 -20.33 -8.68 -15.05
N LEU A 206 -20.13 -7.47 -14.53
CA LEU A 206 -19.96 -7.22 -13.09
C LEU A 206 -21.30 -6.74 -12.50
N PRO A 207 -21.88 -7.43 -11.50
CA PRO A 207 -23.07 -6.98 -10.81
C PRO A 207 -22.92 -5.57 -10.23
N LYS A 208 -23.96 -4.76 -10.34
CA LYS A 208 -24.03 -3.41 -9.80
C LYS A 208 -24.88 -3.38 -8.55
N ARG A 209 -24.66 -2.38 -7.70
CA ARG A 209 -25.49 -2.19 -6.50
C ARG A 209 -26.97 -2.10 -6.90
N GLY A 210 -27.79 -3.00 -6.35
CA GLY A 210 -29.21 -3.15 -6.69
C GLY A 210 -29.50 -4.42 -7.49
N ASP A 211 -28.51 -5.03 -8.13
CA ASP A 211 -28.64 -6.36 -8.71
C ASP A 211 -28.77 -7.41 -7.61
N ALA A 212 -29.56 -8.46 -7.84
CA ALA A 212 -29.84 -9.51 -6.85
C ALA A 212 -28.59 -10.33 -6.45
N ASP A 213 -27.59 -10.36 -7.31
CA ASP A 213 -26.32 -11.07 -7.15
C ASP A 213 -25.14 -10.11 -6.86
N TYR A 214 -25.42 -8.86 -6.50
CA TYR A 214 -24.40 -7.93 -6.04
C TYR A 214 -23.89 -8.34 -4.66
N ILE A 215 -22.58 -8.59 -4.54
CA ILE A 215 -21.91 -8.92 -3.28
C ILE A 215 -21.33 -7.63 -2.65
N PRO A 216 -21.89 -7.14 -1.53
CA PRO A 216 -21.33 -6.02 -0.78
C PRO A 216 -19.90 -6.30 -0.34
N TRP A 217 -19.07 -5.26 -0.23
CA TRP A 217 -17.65 -5.41 0.14
C TRP A 217 -17.44 -6.21 1.43
N THR A 218 -18.30 -6.01 2.45
CA THR A 218 -18.27 -6.73 3.73
C THR A 218 -18.59 -8.22 3.65
N GLU A 219 -19.18 -8.67 2.53
CA GLU A 219 -19.61 -10.06 2.31
C GLU A 219 -18.72 -10.76 1.26
N ARG A 220 -17.75 -10.04 0.68
CA ARG A 220 -16.84 -10.64 -0.29
C ARG A 220 -15.89 -11.62 0.42
N PRO A 221 -15.54 -12.73 -0.25
CA PRO A 221 -14.52 -13.62 0.29
C PRO A 221 -13.20 -12.88 0.41
N TYR A 222 -12.48 -13.13 1.51
CA TYR A 222 -11.12 -12.64 1.67
C TYR A 222 -10.18 -13.44 0.74
N PRO A 223 -9.20 -12.80 0.09
CA PRO A 223 -8.19 -13.53 -0.67
C PRO A 223 -7.37 -14.43 0.25
N GLU A 224 -7.07 -15.66 -0.19
CA GLU A 224 -5.93 -16.40 0.36
C GLU A 224 -4.67 -15.54 0.16
N GLN A 225 -3.98 -15.26 1.26
CA GLN A 225 -2.84 -14.34 1.30
C GLN A 225 -1.57 -15.10 0.91
N LYS A 226 -1.34 -15.20 -0.40
CA LYS A 226 -0.28 -16.02 -0.98
C LYS A 226 1.05 -15.25 -1.08
N ALA A 227 2.12 -15.90 -0.62
CA ALA A 227 3.47 -15.53 -1.00
C ALA A 227 3.74 -15.88 -2.47
N VAL A 228 3.80 -14.86 -3.32
CA VAL A 228 4.09 -14.99 -4.75
C VAL A 228 4.69 -13.70 -5.27
N ILE A 229 5.36 -13.76 -6.43
CA ILE A 229 5.79 -12.59 -7.17
C ILE A 229 4.93 -12.46 -8.42
N LEU A 230 4.15 -11.38 -8.49
CA LEU A 230 3.39 -11.02 -9.68
C LEU A 230 4.32 -10.68 -10.86
N PRO A 231 3.83 -10.72 -12.12
CA PRO A 231 4.60 -10.27 -13.28
C PRO A 231 5.17 -8.84 -13.16
N PRO A 232 6.39 -8.56 -13.69
CA PRO A 232 7.09 -7.27 -13.52
C PRO A 232 6.30 -6.03 -13.91
N GLU A 233 5.43 -6.13 -14.91
CA GLU A 233 4.59 -5.02 -15.37
C GLU A 233 3.59 -4.53 -14.30
N PHE A 234 3.36 -5.31 -13.25
CA PHE A 234 2.45 -4.95 -12.16
C PHE A 234 3.15 -4.30 -10.96
N TRP A 235 4.48 -4.21 -10.96
CA TRP A 235 5.23 -3.62 -9.83
C TRP A 235 5.35 -2.10 -9.92
N VAL A 236 5.22 -1.53 -11.11
CA VAL A 236 5.41 -0.09 -11.27
C VAL A 236 4.13 0.63 -10.81
N PRO A 237 4.20 1.60 -9.87
CA PRO A 237 3.05 2.42 -9.53
C PRO A 237 2.65 3.26 -10.74
N VAL A 238 1.34 3.44 -10.93
CA VAL A 238 0.84 4.36 -11.96
C VAL A 238 0.88 5.76 -11.37
N VAL A 239 1.51 6.69 -12.10
CA VAL A 239 1.68 8.08 -11.67
C VAL A 239 1.11 8.97 -12.76
N THR A 240 0.19 9.85 -12.40
CA THR A 240 -0.11 11.02 -13.23
C THR A 240 0.78 12.13 -12.75
N GLU A 241 1.64 12.63 -13.63
CA GLU A 241 2.14 13.98 -13.41
C GLU A 241 0.94 14.91 -13.58
N GLU A 242 0.57 15.65 -12.53
CA GLU A 242 -0.21 16.87 -12.75
C GLU A 242 0.60 17.71 -13.75
N ALA A 243 -0.01 18.05 -14.89
CA ALA A 243 0.51 19.09 -15.75
C ALA A 243 0.78 20.29 -14.85
N GLY A 244 2.06 20.66 -14.67
CA GLY A 244 2.44 21.76 -13.80
C GLY A 244 1.57 22.95 -14.12
N ALA A 245 1.00 23.58 -13.08
CA ALA A 245 0.42 24.91 -13.23
C ALA A 245 1.44 25.75 -14.03
N PRO A 246 1.03 26.45 -15.10
CA PRO A 246 1.97 27.16 -15.95
C PRO A 246 2.82 28.08 -15.08
N ASP A 247 4.13 27.88 -15.14
CA ASP A 247 5.10 28.71 -14.44
C ASP A 247 4.99 30.13 -15.01
N ASN A 248 4.25 30.98 -14.32
CA ASN A 248 4.06 32.37 -14.72
C ASN A 248 5.27 33.25 -14.38
N ARG A 249 6.47 32.65 -14.30
CA ARG A 249 7.75 33.31 -14.02
C ARG A 249 8.77 33.22 -15.16
N THR A 250 8.33 33.24 -16.41
CA THR A 250 9.18 33.67 -17.53
C THR A 250 8.37 34.42 -18.59
N ASN A 251 7.82 35.58 -18.22
CA ASN A 251 7.69 36.69 -19.17
C ASN A 251 8.97 37.52 -19.06
N GLY A 252 9.87 37.34 -20.02
CA GLY A 252 11.14 38.06 -20.01
C GLY A 252 11.99 37.78 -21.24
N SER A 253 11.62 38.42 -22.35
CA SER A 253 12.52 38.82 -23.44
C SER A 253 13.25 37.72 -24.21
N LEU A 254 12.87 37.55 -25.47
CA LEU A 254 13.75 37.89 -26.60
C LEU A 254 12.90 37.98 -27.89
N ALA A 255 12.74 39.21 -28.37
CA ALA A 255 12.28 39.52 -29.71
C ALA A 255 13.47 39.60 -30.69
N LEU A 256 13.13 39.61 -32.00
CA LEU A 256 13.97 39.75 -33.21
C LEU A 256 14.58 38.44 -33.74
N GLN A 257 14.57 38.09 -35.03
CA GLN A 257 14.28 38.76 -36.32
C GLN A 257 14.20 37.62 -37.38
N ALA A 258 13.19 37.57 -38.26
CA ALA A 258 13.16 38.08 -39.64
C ALA A 258 13.95 37.29 -40.72
N ALA A 259 13.20 36.83 -41.73
CA ALA A 259 13.53 36.63 -43.16
C ALA A 259 14.73 35.74 -43.56
N VAL A 260 14.47 34.63 -44.28
CA VAL A 260 14.38 34.50 -45.76
C VAL A 260 13.51 33.28 -46.06
#